data_AF-A0A8H6H208-F1
#
_entry.id   AF-A0A8H6H208-F1
#
_cell.length_a   1.000
_cell.length_b   1.000
_cell.length_c   1.000
_cell.angle_alpha   90.00
_cell.angle_beta   90.00
_cell.angle_gamma   90.00
#
_symmetry.space_group_name_H-M   'P 1'
#
loop_
_entity.id
_entity.type
_entity.pdbx_description
1 polymer ?
#
loop_
_entity_poly.entity_id
_entity_poly.type
_entity_poly.pdbx_seq_one_letter_code
_entity_poly.pdbx_strand_id
1 'polypeptide(L)'
;MVHFTFDGWTSRQNASFLGINAHFVDRDWKQWRILLALPALRNRHTGAVLADEVADTICAFDLQDRIGYYTLDNAANNDTAMEALAAEFDFDKDERRIRCAPHFLNLAVRAMMYGSKSDNFDELLAHWGDKDFMTEEDEQRQLSDAINELGKDDDDFGTPSMEEDLELETAPEHSQEQCQVPEIINAEEMDTYRKYGPFGKLHNIGIALRTSSQLLEDFYEAQRQTAPTEPVLAWIQNVCTRWQSDEAMASRALLKRSALNRMLSIIEERWISQGGKEQDRSAILKETLSLEEWKVIAAVQKILQPFKVASKQLQGEGIAGKRSTSGGFDEYFQVVEMLLDHLELAVQGVLIEENDDHVMEEVHLFDDMDAKTRRLLKIYIKLGWKKLNSYYGKLISTAYVAAVVFHPCKKWRTLEQLWNQLPFRQTSEWRKTYEENLTRVWEEKYKNMAHEVACSTVSTTESNSALDYIERRLAFSRSLVRPGSQERQSKRQRQSATLPVQDELDQYLSEPPVDNIAYKVDPIAWWRDVGAQLREDGDTA
;
A
#
# COMPACT_ATOMS: atom_id res chain seq x y z
N MET A 1 -9.57 14.03 21.37
CA MET A 1 -9.77 14.08 19.91
C MET A 1 -10.23 12.71 19.43
N VAL A 2 -11.07 12.64 18.39
CA VAL A 2 -11.64 11.41 17.84
C VAL A 2 -11.30 11.33 16.36
N HIS A 3 -10.67 10.26 15.94
CA HIS A 3 -10.31 9.99 14.56
C HIS A 3 -11.36 9.07 13.92
N PHE A 4 -11.55 9.14 12.62
CA PHE A 4 -12.60 8.41 11.92
C PHE A 4 -12.02 7.55 10.79
N THR A 5 -12.66 6.41 10.56
CA THR A 5 -12.51 5.66 9.31
C THR A 5 -13.92 5.38 8.81
N PHE A 6 -14.19 5.64 7.55
CA PHE A 6 -15.41 5.15 6.92
C PHE A 6 -15.11 4.40 5.64
N ASP A 7 -15.85 3.32 5.42
CA ASP A 7 -15.67 2.40 4.31
C ASP A 7 -17.03 2.06 3.71
N GLY A 8 -17.15 2.25 2.39
CA GLY A 8 -18.37 2.01 1.64
C GLY A 8 -18.25 0.72 0.85
N TRP A 9 -19.19 -0.20 1.01
CA TRP A 9 -19.19 -1.43 0.23
C TRP A 9 -20.60 -1.87 -0.18
N THR A 10 -20.67 -2.57 -1.30
CA THR A 10 -21.89 -3.22 -1.76
C THR A 10 -21.88 -4.68 -1.31
N SER A 11 -22.91 -5.10 -0.59
CA SER A 11 -23.08 -6.50 -0.19
C SER A 11 -23.47 -7.38 -1.38
N ARG A 12 -23.35 -8.70 -1.19
CA ARG A 12 -23.76 -9.70 -2.19
C ARG A 12 -25.26 -9.66 -2.53
N GLN A 13 -26.07 -8.99 -1.70
CA GLN A 13 -27.51 -8.81 -1.94
C GLN A 13 -27.84 -7.50 -2.65
N ASN A 14 -26.83 -6.81 -3.22
CA ASN A 14 -26.96 -5.50 -3.85
C ASN A 14 -27.45 -4.38 -2.91
N ALA A 15 -27.23 -4.56 -1.61
CA ALA A 15 -27.44 -3.52 -0.62
C ALA A 15 -26.09 -2.88 -0.30
N SER A 16 -26.03 -1.56 -0.41
CA SER A 16 -24.85 -0.78 -0.10
C SER A 16 -24.85 -0.29 1.33
N PHE A 17 -23.69 -0.30 1.95
CA PHE A 17 -23.49 0.13 3.34
C PHE A 17 -22.30 1.07 3.44
N LEU A 18 -22.36 1.97 4.41
CA LEU A 18 -21.24 2.78 4.84
C LEU A 18 -20.95 2.44 6.30
N GLY A 19 -19.81 1.83 6.59
CA GLY A 19 -19.38 1.61 7.96
C GLY A 19 -18.62 2.81 8.49
N ILE A 20 -19.13 3.51 9.50
CA ILE A 20 -18.48 4.68 10.10
C ILE A 20 -17.93 4.30 11.46
N ASN A 21 -16.61 4.34 11.63
CA ASN A 21 -15.95 3.98 12.88
C ASN A 21 -15.22 5.18 13.48
N ALA A 22 -15.22 5.26 14.81
CA ALA A 22 -14.44 6.19 15.60
C ALA A 22 -13.29 5.49 16.32
N HIS A 23 -12.16 6.17 16.41
CA HIS A 23 -10.93 5.74 17.06
C HIS A 23 -10.44 6.83 18.00
N PHE A 24 -10.20 6.49 19.27
CA PHE A 24 -9.70 7.45 20.25
C PHE A 24 -9.04 6.73 21.43
N VAL A 25 -8.26 7.47 22.22
CA VAL A 25 -7.77 7.04 23.52
C VAL A 25 -8.58 7.76 24.59
N ASP A 26 -9.09 7.03 25.58
CA ASP A 26 -9.85 7.60 26.69
C ASP A 26 -8.94 8.09 27.83
N ARG A 27 -9.56 8.56 28.92
CA ARG A 27 -8.85 9.06 30.11
C ARG A 27 -8.10 7.97 30.87
N ASP A 28 -8.51 6.71 30.70
CA ASP A 28 -7.88 5.54 31.31
C ASP A 28 -6.75 4.98 30.42
N TRP A 29 -6.31 5.74 29.41
CA TRP A 29 -5.29 5.35 28.44
C TRP A 29 -5.65 4.08 27.69
N LYS A 30 -6.95 3.85 27.46
CA LYS A 30 -7.43 2.72 26.67
C LYS A 30 -7.76 3.20 25.25
N GLN A 31 -7.20 2.50 24.27
CA GLN A 31 -7.57 2.70 22.88
C GLN A 31 -8.92 2.04 22.58
N TRP A 32 -9.80 2.81 21.95
CA TRP A 32 -11.11 2.37 21.50
C TRP A 32 -11.20 2.41 19.98
N ARG A 33 -11.82 1.37 19.42
CA ARG A 33 -12.31 1.31 18.04
C ARG A 33 -13.79 0.95 18.10
N ILE A 34 -14.65 1.90 17.75
CA ILE A 34 -16.10 1.77 17.90
C ILE A 34 -16.77 2.01 16.55
N LEU A 35 -17.63 1.10 16.12
CA LEU A 35 -18.55 1.33 15.01
C LEU A 35 -19.65 2.27 15.48
N LEU A 36 -19.68 3.50 14.96
CA LEU A 36 -20.70 4.49 15.31
C LEU A 36 -21.99 4.27 14.53
N ALA A 37 -21.87 3.98 13.23
CA ALA A 37 -23.02 3.81 12.35
C ALA A 37 -22.73 2.84 11.20
N LEU A 38 -23.81 2.23 10.71
CA LEU A 38 -23.81 1.37 9.52
C LEU A 38 -25.04 1.69 8.65
N PRO A 39 -25.19 2.93 8.15
CA PRO A 39 -26.31 3.29 7.29
C PRO A 39 -26.29 2.48 5.99
N ALA A 40 -27.49 2.12 5.53
CA ALA A 40 -27.69 1.56 4.21
C ALA A 40 -27.80 2.71 3.19
N LEU A 41 -26.89 2.75 2.23
CA LEU A 41 -26.89 3.75 1.17
C LEU A 41 -27.95 3.37 0.13
N ARG A 42 -29.01 4.18 0.01
CA ARG A 42 -30.13 3.93 -0.92
C ARG A 42 -29.92 4.56 -2.31
N ASN A 43 -29.02 5.53 -2.39
CA ASN A 43 -28.67 6.27 -3.60
C ASN A 43 -27.20 5.99 -3.97
N ARG A 44 -26.75 6.56 -5.09
CA ARG A 44 -25.35 6.46 -5.54
C ARG A 44 -24.36 6.94 -4.47
N HIS A 45 -23.19 6.31 -4.44
CA HIS A 45 -22.12 6.59 -3.48
C HIS A 45 -21.29 7.81 -3.92
N THR A 46 -21.95 8.93 -4.15
CA THR A 46 -21.24 10.19 -4.39
C THR A 46 -20.58 10.65 -3.10
N GLY A 47 -19.46 11.39 -3.20
CA GLY A 47 -18.78 11.89 -2.01
C GLY A 47 -19.66 12.75 -1.12
N ALA A 48 -20.59 13.52 -1.71
CA ALA A 48 -21.57 14.30 -0.96
C ALA A 48 -22.47 13.44 -0.07
N VAL A 49 -23.02 12.33 -0.60
CA VAL A 49 -23.86 11.42 0.20
C VAL A 49 -23.07 10.77 1.33
N LEU A 50 -21.81 10.38 1.07
CA LEU A 50 -20.95 9.84 2.11
C LEU A 50 -20.66 10.89 3.20
N ALA A 51 -20.37 12.13 2.80
CA ALA A 51 -20.12 13.22 3.72
C ALA A 51 -21.33 13.55 4.59
N ASP A 52 -22.54 13.61 4.00
CA ASP A 52 -23.78 13.87 4.72
C ASP A 52 -24.01 12.82 5.83
N GLU A 53 -23.92 11.52 5.49
CA GLU A 53 -24.10 10.42 6.47
C GLU A 53 -23.03 10.46 7.58
N VAL A 54 -21.79 10.82 7.23
CA VAL A 54 -20.71 10.98 8.21
C VAL A 54 -20.93 12.20 9.10
N ALA A 55 -21.35 13.33 8.53
CA ALA A 55 -21.64 14.56 9.26
C ALA A 55 -22.83 14.37 10.21
N ASP A 56 -23.92 13.77 9.75
CA ASP A 56 -25.08 13.42 10.56
C ASP A 56 -24.69 12.49 11.72
N THR A 57 -23.82 11.51 11.46
CA THR A 57 -23.31 10.62 12.51
C THR A 57 -22.46 11.40 13.52
N ILE A 58 -21.54 12.25 13.08
CA ILE A 58 -20.71 13.07 13.98
C ILE A 58 -21.60 13.98 14.86
N CYS A 59 -22.61 14.60 14.26
CA CYS A 59 -23.55 15.47 14.96
C CYS A 59 -24.44 14.70 15.94
N ALA A 60 -24.93 13.51 15.59
CA ALA A 60 -25.76 12.68 16.46
C ALA A 60 -25.03 12.23 17.74
N PHE A 61 -23.70 12.17 17.71
CA PHE A 61 -22.85 11.82 18.85
C PHE A 61 -22.18 13.03 19.52
N ASP A 62 -22.52 14.27 19.14
CA ASP A 62 -21.93 15.51 19.66
C ASP A 62 -20.39 15.54 19.57
N LEU A 63 -19.84 15.13 18.41
CA LEU A 63 -18.39 14.98 18.19
C LEU A 63 -17.74 16.11 17.37
N GLN A 64 -18.50 17.13 16.96
CA GLN A 64 -18.07 18.21 16.07
C GLN A 64 -16.80 18.91 16.58
N ASP A 65 -16.75 19.22 17.89
CA ASP A 65 -15.62 19.91 18.51
C ASP A 65 -14.41 19.00 18.79
N ARG A 66 -14.52 17.70 18.49
CA ARG A 66 -13.50 16.70 18.80
C ARG A 66 -12.92 16.01 17.59
N ILE A 67 -13.29 16.44 16.38
CA ILE A 67 -12.83 15.83 15.13
C ILE A 67 -11.30 15.86 15.06
N GLY A 68 -10.72 14.70 14.79
CA GLY A 68 -9.31 14.48 14.51
C GLY A 68 -9.09 14.27 13.02
N TYR A 69 -8.58 13.09 12.67
CA TYR A 69 -8.16 12.73 11.31
C TYR A 69 -9.08 11.65 10.72
N TYR A 70 -9.12 11.57 9.39
CA TYR A 70 -9.93 10.61 8.64
C TYR A 70 -9.03 9.67 7.83
N THR A 71 -9.02 8.38 8.15
CA THR A 71 -8.30 7.37 7.37
C THR A 71 -9.27 6.66 6.45
N LEU A 72 -9.12 6.90 5.14
CA LEU A 72 -10.06 6.45 4.11
C LEU A 72 -9.32 5.71 3.00
N ASP A 73 -10.04 4.87 2.27
CA ASP A 73 -9.49 4.31 1.03
C ASP A 73 -9.24 5.43 -0.01
N ASN A 74 -8.57 5.09 -1.09
CA ASN A 74 -8.13 6.09 -2.07
C ASN A 74 -9.09 6.22 -3.27
N ALA A 75 -10.37 5.86 -3.09
CA ALA A 75 -11.38 6.12 -4.09
C ALA A 75 -11.67 7.64 -4.23
N ALA A 76 -11.98 8.09 -5.45
CA ALA A 76 -12.18 9.51 -5.77
C ALA A 76 -13.38 10.13 -5.02
N ASN A 77 -14.43 9.34 -4.77
CA ASN A 77 -15.57 9.78 -3.98
C ASN A 77 -15.18 10.12 -2.52
N ASN A 78 -14.11 9.54 -1.99
CA ASN A 78 -13.59 9.92 -0.68
C ASN A 78 -12.89 11.28 -0.72
N ASP A 79 -12.23 11.68 -1.82
CA ASP A 79 -11.62 13.01 -1.92
C ASP A 79 -12.71 14.09 -1.92
N THR A 80 -13.79 13.89 -2.68
CA THR A 80 -14.97 14.78 -2.67
C THR A 80 -15.74 14.75 -1.34
N ALA A 81 -15.81 13.60 -0.65
CA ALA A 81 -16.39 13.54 0.70
C ALA A 81 -15.59 14.38 1.70
N MET A 82 -14.26 14.35 1.63
CA MET A 82 -13.40 15.16 2.50
C MET A 82 -13.53 16.65 2.21
N GLU A 83 -13.76 17.06 0.96
CA GLU A 83 -14.07 18.46 0.61
C GLU A 83 -15.36 18.93 1.27
N ALA A 84 -16.43 18.12 1.21
CA ALA A 84 -17.71 18.45 1.82
C ALA A 84 -17.61 18.51 3.36
N LEU A 85 -16.96 17.52 3.99
CA LEU A 85 -16.75 17.52 5.44
C LEU A 85 -15.88 18.70 5.91
N ALA A 86 -14.87 19.07 5.14
CA ALA A 86 -14.02 20.22 5.44
C ALA A 86 -14.80 21.54 5.40
N ALA A 87 -15.72 21.69 4.45
CA ALA A 87 -16.59 22.86 4.36
C ALA A 87 -17.59 22.92 5.52
N GLU A 88 -18.15 21.78 5.93
CA GLU A 88 -19.13 21.70 7.02
C GLU A 88 -18.50 21.98 8.39
N PHE A 89 -17.32 21.42 8.66
CA PHE A 89 -16.68 21.48 9.99
C PHE A 89 -15.47 22.43 10.08
N ASP A 90 -15.26 23.27 9.06
CA ASP A 90 -14.19 24.27 8.98
C ASP A 90 -12.80 23.70 9.30
N PHE A 91 -12.31 22.80 8.44
CA PHE A 91 -10.97 22.25 8.56
C PHE A 91 -10.24 22.12 7.23
N ASP A 92 -8.92 21.99 7.30
CA ASP A 92 -8.08 21.67 6.14
C ASP A 92 -8.23 20.19 5.75
N LYS A 93 -8.80 19.94 4.56
CA LYS A 93 -9.07 18.60 4.04
C LYS A 93 -7.80 17.77 3.85
N ASP A 94 -6.71 18.40 3.46
CA ASP A 94 -5.45 17.75 3.10
C ASP A 94 -4.67 17.38 4.35
N GLU A 95 -4.69 18.25 5.36
CA GLU A 95 -4.13 17.95 6.68
C GLU A 95 -4.90 16.82 7.37
N ARG A 96 -6.24 16.80 7.33
CA ARG A 96 -7.04 15.80 8.06
C ARG A 96 -7.27 14.49 7.31
N ARG A 97 -6.86 14.37 6.04
CA ARG A 97 -6.98 13.15 5.24
C ARG A 97 -5.75 12.27 5.35
N ILE A 98 -5.96 11.04 5.80
CA ILE A 98 -4.96 9.97 5.87
C ILE A 98 -5.30 8.93 4.80
N ARG A 99 -4.31 8.62 3.97
CA ARG A 99 -4.39 7.60 2.91
C ARG A 99 -4.30 6.20 3.52
N CYS A 100 -5.23 5.32 3.16
CA CYS A 100 -5.20 3.91 3.59
C CYS A 100 -4.04 3.16 2.93
N ALA A 101 -3.04 2.76 3.73
CA ALA A 101 -1.89 2.00 3.25
C ALA A 101 -2.21 0.66 2.57
N PRO A 102 -3.05 -0.21 3.17
CA PRO A 102 -3.48 -1.43 2.52
C PRO A 102 -4.04 -1.20 1.12
N HIS A 103 -4.79 -0.11 0.93
CA HIS A 103 -5.41 0.23 -0.33
C HIS A 103 -4.42 0.79 -1.35
N PHE A 104 -3.52 1.71 -0.98
CA PHE A 104 -2.52 2.17 -1.95
C PHE A 104 -1.51 1.08 -2.34
N LEU A 105 -1.18 0.17 -1.42
CA LEU A 105 -0.32 -0.99 -1.74
C LEU A 105 -1.02 -1.93 -2.73
N ASN A 106 -2.33 -2.14 -2.54
CA ASN A 106 -3.16 -2.86 -3.51
C ASN A 106 -3.11 -2.21 -4.89
N LEU A 107 -3.28 -0.89 -4.97
CA LEU A 107 -3.23 -0.16 -6.24
C LEU A 107 -1.85 -0.22 -6.90
N ALA A 108 -0.76 -0.12 -6.12
CA ALA A 108 0.60 -0.25 -6.65
C ALA A 108 0.86 -1.64 -7.24
N VAL A 109 0.44 -2.71 -6.55
CA VAL A 109 0.59 -4.08 -7.06
C VAL A 109 -0.30 -4.33 -8.27
N ARG A 110 -1.53 -3.81 -8.28
CA ARG A 110 -2.42 -3.94 -9.45
C ARG A 110 -1.86 -3.20 -10.66
N ALA A 111 -1.33 -1.99 -10.47
CA ALA A 111 -0.62 -1.27 -11.53
C ALA A 111 0.61 -2.05 -12.02
N MET A 112 1.34 -2.71 -11.13
CA MET A 112 2.45 -3.59 -11.51
C MET A 112 1.98 -4.76 -12.38
N MET A 113 0.91 -5.47 -12.00
CA MET A 113 0.45 -6.69 -12.68
C MET A 113 -0.36 -6.42 -13.95
N TYR A 114 -1.11 -5.32 -13.99
CA TYR A 114 -2.10 -5.07 -15.03
C TYR A 114 -1.93 -3.70 -15.71
N GLY A 115 -1.06 -2.81 -15.23
CA GLY A 115 -1.00 -1.44 -15.72
C GLY A 115 -2.26 -0.62 -15.43
N SER A 116 -2.39 0.52 -16.10
CA SER A 116 -3.54 1.41 -16.11
C SER A 116 -4.43 1.18 -17.33
N LYS A 117 -5.66 1.72 -17.30
CA LYS A 117 -6.55 1.72 -18.48
C LYS A 117 -5.94 2.48 -19.66
N SER A 118 -5.16 3.53 -19.39
CA SER A 118 -4.44 4.31 -20.39
C SER A 118 -3.11 3.69 -20.85
N ASP A 119 -2.63 2.65 -20.17
CA ASP A 119 -1.33 2.05 -20.47
C ASP A 119 -1.44 1.09 -21.65
N ASN A 120 -0.85 1.47 -22.78
CA ASN A 120 -0.61 0.55 -23.88
C ASN A 120 0.74 -0.15 -23.67
N PHE A 121 0.73 -1.43 -23.28
CA PHE A 121 1.95 -2.22 -23.03
C PHE A 121 2.90 -2.26 -24.24
N ASP A 122 2.37 -2.26 -25.47
CA ASP A 122 3.18 -2.27 -26.68
C ASP A 122 3.88 -0.91 -26.90
N GLU A 123 3.23 0.20 -26.55
CA GLU A 123 3.83 1.54 -26.58
C GLU A 123 4.84 1.73 -25.44
N LEU A 124 4.53 1.23 -24.23
CA LEU A 124 5.46 1.23 -23.09
C LEU A 124 6.72 0.41 -23.41
N LEU A 125 6.58 -0.72 -24.11
CA LEU A 125 7.71 -1.51 -24.60
C LEU A 125 8.61 -0.73 -25.57
N ALA A 126 8.02 0.10 -26.43
CA ALA A 126 8.76 0.94 -27.37
C ALA A 126 9.45 2.13 -26.67
N HIS A 127 8.80 2.75 -25.67
CA HIS A 127 9.29 3.97 -25.02
C HIS A 127 10.24 3.71 -23.84
N TRP A 128 10.00 2.66 -23.05
CA TRP A 128 10.74 2.39 -21.79
C TRP A 128 11.79 1.28 -21.92
N GLY A 129 11.84 0.59 -23.07
CA GLY A 129 12.69 -0.57 -23.30
C GLY A 129 14.20 -0.31 -23.32
N ASP A 130 14.64 0.94 -23.51
CA ASP A 130 16.06 1.32 -23.65
C ASP A 130 16.57 2.37 -22.64
N LYS A 131 15.69 2.96 -21.81
CA LYS A 131 16.12 3.92 -20.78
C LYS A 131 16.24 3.23 -19.42
N ASP A 132 17.48 2.91 -19.04
CA ASP A 132 17.87 2.79 -17.63
C ASP A 132 17.74 4.19 -17.00
N PHE A 133 17.25 4.28 -15.76
CA PHE A 133 16.83 5.48 -15.00
C PHE A 133 17.06 6.87 -15.67
N MET A 134 15.96 7.62 -15.80
CA MET A 134 15.94 9.00 -16.29
C MET A 134 16.81 9.90 -15.38
N THR A 135 17.42 10.94 -15.94
CA THR A 135 18.16 11.94 -15.14
C THR A 135 17.20 12.81 -14.35
N GLU A 136 17.64 13.39 -13.21
CA GLU A 136 16.83 14.31 -12.37
C GLU A 136 16.17 15.44 -13.18
N GLU A 137 16.80 15.90 -14.27
CA GLU A 137 16.25 16.93 -15.17
C GLU A 137 15.08 16.44 -16.04
N ASP A 138 15.10 15.17 -16.46
CA ASP A 138 14.02 14.53 -17.21
C ASP A 138 12.84 14.21 -16.28
N GLU A 139 13.11 13.87 -15.02
CA GLU A 139 12.11 13.72 -13.95
C GLU A 139 11.40 15.04 -13.67
N GLN A 140 12.11 16.17 -13.57
CA GLN A 140 11.50 17.47 -13.29
C GLN A 140 10.69 18.02 -14.46
N ARG A 141 11.10 17.74 -15.71
CA ARG A 141 10.31 18.06 -16.91
C ARG A 141 9.04 17.23 -16.99
N GLN A 142 9.16 15.90 -16.86
CA GLN A 142 7.99 15.03 -16.86
C GLN A 142 7.10 15.27 -15.64
N LEU A 143 7.64 15.69 -14.49
CA LEU A 143 6.86 16.12 -13.34
C LEU A 143 6.09 17.41 -13.65
N SER A 144 6.68 18.39 -14.34
CA SER A 144 5.94 19.61 -14.71
C SER A 144 4.89 19.37 -15.80
N ASP A 145 5.18 18.48 -16.75
CA ASP A 145 4.26 18.13 -17.84
C ASP A 145 3.14 17.22 -17.32
N ALA A 146 3.46 16.24 -16.46
CA ALA A 146 2.48 15.38 -15.80
C ALA A 146 1.66 16.12 -14.74
N ILE A 147 2.19 17.12 -14.01
CA ILE A 147 1.37 17.96 -13.11
C ILE A 147 0.36 18.80 -13.92
N ASN A 148 0.74 19.27 -15.11
CA ASN A 148 -0.17 19.98 -16.00
C ASN A 148 -1.20 19.08 -16.69
N GLU A 149 -0.92 17.79 -16.88
CA GLU A 149 -1.87 16.79 -17.40
C GLU A 149 -2.73 16.14 -16.28
N LEU A 150 -2.17 15.85 -15.11
CA LEU A 150 -2.85 15.23 -13.95
C LEU A 150 -3.79 16.18 -13.19
N GLY A 151 -3.76 17.48 -13.49
CA GLY A 151 -4.80 18.40 -13.04
C GLY A 151 -6.19 18.12 -13.66
N LYS A 152 -6.31 17.13 -14.56
CA LYS A 152 -7.57 16.79 -15.22
C LYS A 152 -8.05 15.34 -15.07
N ASP A 153 -7.18 14.38 -14.73
CA ASP A 153 -7.51 12.94 -14.85
C ASP A 153 -7.06 12.08 -13.64
N ASP A 154 -7.13 12.59 -12.41
CA ASP A 154 -6.99 11.75 -11.18
C ASP A 154 -8.19 10.77 -11.01
N ASP A 155 -9.14 10.80 -11.95
CA ASP A 155 -10.42 10.07 -12.01
C ASP A 155 -10.35 8.63 -12.58
N ASP A 156 -9.25 8.16 -13.18
CA ASP A 156 -9.28 6.88 -13.94
C ASP A 156 -8.66 5.64 -13.25
N PHE A 157 -8.32 5.73 -11.95
CA PHE A 157 -7.88 4.57 -11.16
C PHE A 157 -8.84 4.18 -10.04
N GLY A 158 -10.14 4.33 -10.28
CA GLY A 158 -11.09 3.43 -9.63
C GLY A 158 -10.67 1.98 -9.86
N THR A 159 -11.03 1.06 -8.96
CA THR A 159 -11.09 -0.37 -9.26
C THR A 159 -11.60 -0.53 -10.70
N PRO A 160 -11.07 -1.42 -11.55
CA PRO A 160 -11.64 -1.62 -12.86
C PRO A 160 -13.11 -2.05 -12.72
N SER A 161 -14.02 -1.08 -12.74
CA SER A 161 -15.41 -1.23 -13.09
C SER A 161 -15.38 -1.39 -14.60
N MET A 162 -15.14 -2.63 -15.03
CA MET A 162 -14.92 -3.00 -16.44
C MET A 162 -16.23 -3.38 -17.12
N GLU A 163 -17.24 -2.53 -17.00
CA GLU A 163 -18.42 -2.58 -17.85
C GLU A 163 -18.84 -1.14 -18.14
N GLU A 164 -18.17 -0.50 -19.09
CA GLU A 164 -18.72 0.67 -19.79
C GLU A 164 -18.01 0.77 -21.15
N ASP A 165 -18.67 0.22 -22.18
CA ASP A 165 -18.89 0.89 -23.48
C ASP A 165 -19.53 -0.10 -24.47
N LEU A 166 -20.83 0.07 -24.75
CA LEU A 166 -21.33 0.24 -26.12
C LEU A 166 -22.85 0.58 -26.18
N GLU A 167 -23.07 1.76 -26.78
CA GLU A 167 -24.25 2.33 -27.49
C GLU A 167 -25.25 3.25 -26.76
N LEU A 168 -25.35 4.46 -27.34
CA LEU A 168 -26.26 5.57 -27.06
C LEU A 168 -27.74 5.16 -27.01
N GLU A 169 -28.46 5.51 -25.93
CA GLU A 169 -29.53 6.53 -25.90
C GLU A 169 -30.08 6.69 -24.46
N THR A 170 -29.90 7.87 -23.88
CA THR A 170 -30.63 8.49 -22.73
C THR A 170 -31.27 7.58 -21.65
N ALA A 171 -30.60 7.41 -20.48
CA ALA A 171 -31.12 7.39 -19.08
C ALA A 171 -30.22 6.54 -18.12
N PRO A 172 -30.51 6.53 -16.80
CA PRO A 172 -29.67 7.02 -15.72
C PRO A 172 -28.46 6.12 -15.37
N GLU A 173 -27.31 6.73 -15.06
CA GLU A 173 -26.07 5.98 -14.79
C GLU A 173 -26.23 5.10 -13.51
N HIS A 174 -25.72 3.88 -13.56
CA HIS A 174 -25.78 2.91 -12.48
C HIS A 174 -24.40 2.79 -11.84
N SER A 175 -24.20 3.41 -10.68
CA SER A 175 -22.97 3.24 -9.89
C SER A 175 -23.08 1.92 -9.10
N GLN A 176 -22.47 0.83 -9.58
CA GLN A 176 -22.40 -0.43 -8.83
C GLN A 176 -21.07 -1.16 -9.03
N GLU A 177 -20.23 -1.14 -7.98
CA GLU A 177 -19.32 -2.26 -7.71
C GLU A 177 -20.17 -3.43 -7.20
N GLN A 178 -20.59 -4.31 -8.11
CA GLN A 178 -21.01 -5.66 -7.78
C GLN A 178 -20.16 -6.67 -8.52
N CYS A 179 -19.60 -7.61 -7.76
CA CYS A 179 -19.19 -8.90 -8.28
C CYS A 179 -20.44 -9.76 -8.50
N GLN A 180 -21.27 -9.40 -9.49
CA GLN A 180 -22.17 -10.36 -10.11
C GLN A 180 -21.35 -11.23 -11.06
N VAL A 181 -21.58 -12.54 -11.02
CA VAL A 181 -20.98 -13.47 -11.98
C VAL A 181 -21.69 -13.21 -13.31
N PRO A 182 -21.00 -12.78 -14.38
CA PRO A 182 -21.63 -12.69 -15.69
C PRO A 182 -22.13 -14.09 -16.07
N GLU A 183 -23.42 -14.23 -16.37
CA GLU A 183 -24.01 -15.50 -16.81
C GLU A 183 -23.38 -15.99 -18.12
N ILE A 184 -22.75 -15.09 -18.90
CA ILE A 184 -22.02 -15.39 -20.12
C ILE A 184 -20.80 -14.49 -20.19
N ILE A 185 -19.61 -15.06 -20.14
CA ILE A 185 -18.36 -14.33 -20.37
C ILE A 185 -18.14 -14.34 -21.87
N ASN A 186 -18.25 -13.17 -22.49
CA ASN A 186 -18.08 -13.01 -23.92
C ASN A 186 -16.58 -13.06 -24.29
N ALA A 187 -16.27 -13.36 -25.55
CA ALA A 187 -14.88 -13.42 -26.02
C ALA A 187 -14.17 -12.05 -25.97
N GLU A 188 -14.93 -10.95 -25.96
CA GLU A 188 -14.45 -9.57 -25.94
C GLU A 188 -13.88 -9.18 -24.56
N GLU A 189 -14.50 -9.63 -23.46
CA GLU A 189 -14.00 -9.49 -22.10
C GLU A 189 -12.65 -10.21 -21.93
N MET A 190 -12.56 -11.46 -22.41
CA MET A 190 -11.30 -12.21 -22.37
C MET A 190 -10.20 -11.54 -23.20
N ASP A 191 -10.54 -11.02 -24.40
CA ASP A 191 -9.60 -10.30 -25.26
C ASP A 191 -9.13 -8.99 -24.61
N THR A 192 -9.99 -8.33 -23.83
CA THR A 192 -9.64 -7.15 -23.04
C THR A 192 -8.63 -7.49 -21.95
N TYR A 193 -8.86 -8.56 -21.18
CA TYR A 193 -7.92 -8.98 -20.15
C TYR A 193 -6.58 -9.45 -20.70
N ARG A 194 -6.55 -10.04 -21.90
CA ARG A 194 -5.30 -10.51 -22.53
C ARG A 194 -4.31 -9.36 -22.81
N LYS A 195 -4.80 -8.13 -22.99
CA LYS A 195 -3.96 -6.93 -23.20
C LYS A 195 -3.06 -6.62 -22.00
N TYR A 196 -3.44 -7.10 -20.81
CA TYR A 196 -2.66 -6.95 -19.57
C TYR A 196 -1.60 -8.05 -19.37
N GLY A 197 -1.26 -8.78 -20.43
CA GLY A 197 -0.15 -9.73 -20.45
C GLY A 197 -0.41 -11.01 -19.64
N PRO A 198 0.65 -11.64 -19.06
CA PRO A 198 0.55 -12.94 -18.41
C PRO A 198 -0.46 -13.04 -17.27
N PHE A 199 -0.61 -11.99 -16.46
CA PHE A 199 -1.57 -12.00 -15.35
C PHE A 199 -3.02 -11.94 -15.84
N GLY A 200 -3.27 -11.19 -16.92
CA GLY A 200 -4.56 -11.19 -17.61
C GLY A 200 -4.92 -12.57 -18.18
N LYS A 201 -3.97 -13.27 -18.80
CA LYS A 201 -4.16 -14.65 -19.26
C LYS A 201 -4.50 -15.61 -18.11
N LEU A 202 -3.82 -15.50 -16.96
CA LEU A 202 -4.14 -16.31 -15.79
C LEU A 202 -5.56 -16.06 -15.26
N HIS A 203 -5.99 -14.80 -15.25
CA HIS A 203 -7.36 -14.43 -14.88
C HIS A 203 -8.38 -15.07 -15.83
N ASN A 204 -8.15 -14.97 -17.14
CA ASN A 204 -8.97 -15.60 -18.17
C ASN A 204 -9.06 -17.12 -18.02
N ILE A 205 -7.95 -17.79 -17.71
CA ILE A 205 -7.94 -19.23 -17.42
C ILE A 205 -8.81 -19.54 -16.22
N GLY A 206 -8.68 -18.77 -15.13
CA GLY A 206 -9.51 -18.93 -13.94
C GLY A 206 -11.00 -18.81 -14.26
N ILE A 207 -11.36 -17.78 -15.02
CA ILE A 207 -12.71 -17.59 -15.54
C ILE A 207 -13.20 -18.81 -16.33
N ALA A 208 -12.42 -19.32 -17.27
CA ALA A 208 -12.79 -20.46 -18.11
C ALA A 208 -13.01 -21.74 -17.27
N LEU A 209 -12.13 -21.98 -16.29
CA LEU A 209 -12.25 -23.11 -15.35
C LEU A 209 -13.46 -22.98 -14.42
N ARG A 210 -13.89 -21.75 -14.09
CA ARG A 210 -15.08 -21.52 -13.26
C ARG A 210 -16.37 -21.77 -14.04
N THR A 211 -16.39 -21.41 -15.31
CA THR A 211 -17.60 -21.44 -16.16
C THR A 211 -17.82 -22.77 -16.86
N SER A 212 -16.75 -23.50 -17.19
CA SER A 212 -16.84 -24.79 -17.87
C SER A 212 -16.45 -25.95 -16.97
N SER A 213 -17.43 -26.78 -16.60
CA SER A 213 -17.21 -28.02 -15.86
C SER A 213 -16.29 -28.98 -16.61
N GLN A 214 -16.36 -29.00 -17.95
CA GLN A 214 -15.49 -29.83 -18.77
C GLN A 214 -14.03 -29.39 -18.69
N LEU A 215 -13.75 -28.08 -18.76
CA LEU A 215 -12.39 -27.56 -18.63
C LEU A 215 -11.84 -27.77 -17.21
N LEU A 216 -12.70 -27.64 -16.20
CA LEU A 216 -12.32 -27.92 -14.81
C LEU A 216 -11.93 -29.39 -14.60
N GLU A 217 -12.70 -30.34 -15.15
CA GLU A 217 -12.35 -31.76 -15.08
C GLU A 217 -11.11 -32.10 -15.90
N ASP A 218 -10.95 -31.50 -17.08
CA ASP A 218 -9.73 -31.63 -17.88
C ASP A 218 -8.49 -31.14 -17.10
N PHE A 219 -8.62 -30.06 -16.33
CA PHE A 219 -7.57 -29.56 -15.44
C PHE A 219 -7.24 -30.55 -14.32
N TYR A 220 -8.27 -31.11 -13.67
CA TYR A 220 -8.08 -32.11 -12.60
C TYR A 220 -7.46 -33.40 -13.12
N GLU A 221 -7.85 -33.84 -14.31
CA GLU A 221 -7.26 -35.01 -14.95
C GLU A 221 -5.80 -34.78 -15.33
N ALA A 222 -5.47 -33.60 -15.87
CA ALA A 222 -4.09 -33.24 -16.15
C ALA A 222 -3.22 -33.19 -14.89
N GLN A 223 -3.77 -32.76 -13.73
CA GLN A 223 -3.07 -32.86 -12.45
C GLN A 223 -2.80 -34.31 -12.04
N ARG A 224 -3.80 -35.20 -12.16
CA ARG A 224 -3.64 -36.63 -11.86
C ARG A 224 -2.59 -37.30 -12.76
N GLN A 225 -2.48 -36.88 -14.02
CA GLN A 225 -1.50 -37.43 -14.95
C GLN A 225 -0.07 -36.95 -14.68
N THR A 226 0.08 -35.65 -14.39
CA THR A 226 1.40 -35.02 -14.23
C THR A 226 2.01 -35.25 -12.85
N ALA A 227 1.18 -35.37 -11.81
CA ALA A 227 1.62 -35.60 -10.43
C ALA A 227 0.63 -36.53 -9.69
N PRO A 228 0.66 -37.85 -9.95
CA PRO A 228 -0.33 -38.79 -9.40
C PRO A 228 -0.33 -38.91 -7.87
N THR A 229 0.80 -38.57 -7.23
CA THR A 229 0.99 -38.65 -5.77
C THR A 229 0.58 -37.39 -5.04
N GLU A 230 0.33 -36.29 -5.75
CA GLU A 230 -0.05 -35.01 -5.15
C GLU A 230 -1.58 -34.86 -5.07
N PRO A 231 -2.09 -34.11 -4.08
CA PRO A 231 -3.50 -33.76 -4.06
C PRO A 231 -3.85 -32.89 -5.28
N VAL A 232 -5.01 -33.18 -5.87
CA VAL A 232 -5.63 -32.30 -6.87
C VAL A 232 -6.08 -31.02 -6.18
N LEU A 233 -5.63 -29.89 -6.68
CA LEU A 233 -5.94 -28.57 -6.14
C LEU A 233 -6.92 -27.84 -7.05
N ALA A 234 -7.91 -27.17 -6.45
CA ALA A 234 -8.81 -26.27 -7.16
C ALA A 234 -8.05 -25.07 -7.76
N TRP A 235 -8.60 -24.41 -8.76
CA TRP A 235 -8.07 -23.11 -9.18
C TRP A 235 -8.36 -22.05 -8.11
N ILE A 236 -7.44 -21.13 -7.87
CA ILE A 236 -7.68 -19.97 -6.99
C ILE A 236 -8.18 -18.82 -7.87
N GLN A 237 -9.44 -18.42 -7.66
CA GLN A 237 -9.99 -17.25 -8.33
C GLN A 237 -9.53 -15.98 -7.62
N ASN A 238 -8.96 -15.06 -8.37
CA ASN A 238 -8.65 -13.72 -7.89
C ASN A 238 -9.94 -12.87 -7.80
N VAL A 239 -9.91 -11.88 -6.92
CA VAL A 239 -10.98 -10.88 -6.72
C VAL A 239 -10.39 -9.48 -6.91
N CYS A 240 -11.20 -8.56 -7.44
CA CYS A 240 -10.72 -7.21 -7.76
C CYS A 240 -10.31 -6.38 -6.54
N THR A 241 -10.79 -6.73 -5.34
CA THR A 241 -10.64 -5.91 -4.13
C THR A 241 -9.29 -6.07 -3.42
N ARG A 242 -8.56 -7.17 -3.65
CA ARG A 242 -7.32 -7.47 -2.92
C ARG A 242 -6.29 -8.20 -3.78
N TRP A 243 -5.14 -7.57 -3.96
CA TRP A 243 -4.02 -8.10 -4.74
C TRP A 243 -3.45 -9.42 -4.21
N GLN A 244 -3.66 -9.75 -2.93
CA GLN A 244 -3.26 -11.05 -2.37
C GLN A 244 -3.98 -12.22 -3.06
N SER A 245 -5.18 -11.97 -3.61
CA SER A 245 -5.90 -12.99 -4.39
C SER A 245 -5.26 -13.21 -5.77
N ASP A 246 -4.75 -12.16 -6.41
CA ASP A 246 -3.96 -12.23 -7.64
C ASP A 246 -2.63 -12.97 -7.38
N GLU A 247 -1.97 -12.66 -6.26
CA GLU A 247 -0.75 -13.38 -5.84
C GLU A 247 -1.01 -14.87 -5.66
N ALA A 248 -2.07 -15.23 -4.93
CA ALA A 248 -2.45 -16.62 -4.67
C ALA A 248 -2.83 -17.37 -5.96
N MET A 249 -3.54 -16.72 -6.90
CA MET A 249 -3.83 -17.27 -8.22
C MET A 249 -2.53 -17.60 -8.97
N ALA A 250 -1.60 -16.65 -9.05
CA ALA A 250 -0.34 -16.83 -9.73
C ALA A 250 0.57 -17.88 -9.04
N SER A 251 0.61 -17.93 -7.71
CA SER A 251 1.31 -18.99 -6.98
C SER A 251 0.72 -20.37 -7.32
N ARG A 252 -0.61 -20.51 -7.38
CA ARG A 252 -1.29 -21.76 -7.75
C ARG A 252 -1.00 -22.14 -9.19
N ALA A 253 -1.00 -21.18 -10.10
CA ALA A 253 -0.69 -21.39 -11.50
C ALA A 253 0.75 -21.88 -11.70
N LEU A 254 1.72 -21.30 -11.00
CA LEU A 254 3.11 -21.76 -11.01
C LEU A 254 3.25 -23.18 -10.45
N LEU A 255 2.60 -23.47 -9.32
CA LEU A 255 2.61 -24.79 -8.68
C LEU A 255 2.06 -25.86 -9.62
N LYS A 256 1.00 -25.55 -10.36
CA LYS A 256 0.33 -26.48 -11.28
C LYS A 256 0.64 -26.20 -12.76
N ARG A 257 1.80 -25.57 -13.05
CA ARG A 257 2.23 -25.22 -14.41
C ARG A 257 2.26 -26.42 -15.35
N SER A 258 2.83 -27.54 -14.91
CA SER A 258 2.91 -28.78 -15.70
C SER A 258 1.52 -29.31 -16.07
N ALA A 259 0.61 -29.36 -15.09
CA ALA A 259 -0.76 -29.79 -15.29
C ALA A 259 -1.53 -28.84 -16.22
N LEU A 260 -1.39 -27.52 -16.04
CA LEU A 260 -2.04 -26.52 -16.87
C LEU A 260 -1.60 -26.62 -18.33
N ASN A 261 -0.28 -26.70 -18.57
CA ASN A 261 0.25 -26.87 -19.92
C ASN A 261 -0.21 -28.21 -20.53
N ARG A 262 -0.24 -29.30 -19.74
CA ARG A 262 -0.73 -30.59 -20.21
C ARG A 262 -2.21 -30.54 -20.62
N MET A 263 -3.04 -29.88 -19.82
CA MET A 263 -4.46 -29.68 -20.13
C MET A 263 -4.63 -28.96 -21.47
N LEU A 264 -3.92 -27.84 -21.67
CA LEU A 264 -3.98 -27.06 -22.91
C LEU A 264 -3.51 -27.88 -24.12
N SER A 265 -2.41 -28.64 -23.98
CA SER A 265 -1.93 -29.54 -25.04
C SER A 265 -2.95 -30.61 -25.40
N ILE A 266 -3.62 -31.23 -24.41
CA ILE A 266 -4.65 -32.23 -24.68
C ILE A 266 -5.85 -31.61 -25.43
N ILE A 267 -6.24 -30.39 -25.07
CA ILE A 267 -7.34 -29.68 -25.75
C ILE A 267 -6.96 -29.38 -27.21
N GLU A 268 -5.72 -28.93 -27.44
CA GLU A 268 -5.20 -28.67 -28.78
C GLU A 268 -5.09 -29.95 -29.62
N GLU A 269 -4.56 -31.04 -29.06
CA GLU A 269 -4.49 -32.37 -29.70
C GLU A 269 -5.89 -32.88 -30.09
N ARG A 270 -6.90 -32.71 -29.23
CA ARG A 270 -8.30 -33.08 -29.51
C ARG A 270 -8.85 -32.28 -30.70
N TRP A 271 -8.61 -30.97 -30.74
CA TRP A 271 -9.06 -30.10 -31.84
C TRP A 271 -8.38 -30.47 -33.18
N ILE A 272 -7.07 -30.68 -33.18
CA ILE A 272 -6.33 -31.11 -34.39
C ILE A 272 -6.87 -32.45 -34.89
N SER A 273 -7.09 -33.41 -33.99
CA SER A 273 -7.56 -34.76 -34.33
C SER A 273 -8.97 -34.79 -34.93
N GLN A 274 -9.79 -33.78 -34.67
CA GLN A 274 -11.15 -33.64 -35.20
C GLN A 274 -11.20 -32.90 -36.55
N GLY A 275 -10.06 -32.60 -37.16
CA GLY A 275 -9.99 -31.83 -38.40
C GLY A 275 -10.31 -30.34 -38.19
N GLY A 276 -9.87 -29.80 -37.05
CA GLY A 276 -10.26 -28.51 -36.51
C GLY A 276 -10.22 -27.35 -37.51
N LYS A 277 -11.36 -26.66 -37.66
CA LYS A 277 -11.43 -25.35 -38.30
C LYS A 277 -11.14 -24.28 -37.25
N GLU A 278 -10.62 -23.14 -37.69
CA GLU A 278 -10.25 -22.04 -36.80
C GLU A 278 -11.45 -21.47 -36.01
N GLN A 279 -12.65 -21.60 -36.57
CA GLN A 279 -13.92 -21.24 -35.94
C GLN A 279 -14.28 -22.13 -34.73
N ASP A 280 -13.75 -23.36 -34.68
CA ASP A 280 -14.01 -24.35 -33.62
C ASP A 280 -12.87 -24.39 -32.58
N ARG A 281 -11.85 -23.52 -32.72
CA ARG A 281 -10.69 -23.51 -31.81
C ARG A 281 -11.11 -22.92 -30.47
N SER A 282 -10.94 -23.71 -29.40
CA SER A 282 -11.30 -23.29 -28.04
C SER A 282 -10.59 -21.99 -27.64
N ALA A 283 -11.35 -21.03 -27.11
CA ALA A 283 -10.84 -19.72 -26.72
C ALA A 283 -9.71 -19.80 -25.69
N ILE A 284 -9.74 -20.80 -24.78
CA ILE A 284 -8.72 -21.00 -23.75
C ILE A 284 -7.32 -21.25 -24.34
N LEU A 285 -7.21 -21.77 -25.57
CA LEU A 285 -5.92 -21.98 -26.22
C LEU A 285 -5.20 -20.66 -26.52
N LYS A 286 -5.94 -19.55 -26.67
CA LYS A 286 -5.35 -18.20 -26.81
C LYS A 286 -4.70 -17.71 -25.51
N GLU A 287 -5.05 -18.29 -24.37
CA GLU A 287 -4.51 -17.96 -23.05
C GLU A 287 -3.25 -18.76 -22.71
N THR A 288 -2.70 -19.52 -23.66
CA THR A 288 -1.47 -20.28 -23.45
C THR A 288 -0.30 -19.33 -23.12
N LEU A 289 0.36 -19.61 -22.00
CA LEU A 289 1.50 -18.84 -21.51
C LEU A 289 2.81 -19.37 -22.10
N SER A 290 3.63 -18.48 -22.66
CA SER A 290 4.98 -18.79 -23.13
C SER A 290 5.94 -19.04 -21.95
N LEU A 291 7.12 -19.61 -22.23
CA LEU A 291 8.15 -19.83 -21.21
C LEU A 291 8.60 -18.50 -20.58
N GLU A 292 8.71 -17.46 -21.39
CA GLU A 292 9.08 -16.10 -21.03
C GLU A 292 8.01 -15.47 -20.12
N GLU A 293 6.73 -15.64 -20.47
CA GLU A 293 5.61 -15.19 -19.64
C GLU A 293 5.60 -15.89 -18.27
N TRP A 294 5.89 -17.19 -18.21
CA TRP A 294 6.05 -17.91 -16.95
C TRP A 294 7.22 -17.38 -16.11
N LYS A 295 8.33 -17.00 -16.74
CA LYS A 295 9.47 -16.38 -16.05
C LYS A 295 9.09 -15.01 -15.47
N VAL A 296 8.31 -14.21 -16.18
CA VAL A 296 7.78 -12.92 -15.66
C VAL A 296 6.89 -13.15 -14.45
N ILE A 297 5.93 -14.09 -14.51
CA ILE A 297 5.05 -14.40 -13.37
C ILE A 297 5.88 -14.81 -12.14
N ALA A 298 6.87 -15.69 -12.32
CA ALA A 298 7.74 -16.13 -11.24
C ALA A 298 8.58 -14.99 -10.63
N ALA A 299 9.12 -14.10 -11.47
CA ALA A 299 9.87 -12.94 -11.01
C ALA A 299 8.99 -11.95 -10.23
N VAL A 300 7.81 -11.62 -10.74
CA VAL A 300 6.85 -10.75 -10.04
C VAL A 300 6.45 -11.34 -8.69
N GLN A 301 6.24 -12.65 -8.60
CA GLN A 301 5.95 -13.32 -7.31
C GLN A 301 7.05 -13.12 -6.26
N LYS A 302 8.32 -13.09 -6.67
CA LYS A 302 9.44 -12.76 -5.77
C LYS A 302 9.44 -11.28 -5.38
N ILE A 303 9.24 -10.38 -6.36
CA ILE A 303 9.15 -8.93 -6.14
C ILE A 303 8.04 -8.57 -5.15
N LEU A 304 6.95 -9.34 -5.11
CA LEU A 304 5.81 -9.06 -4.22
C LEU A 304 5.99 -9.54 -2.78
N GLN A 305 7.06 -10.26 -2.44
CA GLN A 305 7.27 -10.73 -1.06
C GLN A 305 7.37 -9.56 -0.05
N PRO A 306 8.19 -8.50 -0.27
CA PRO A 306 8.19 -7.34 0.61
C PRO A 306 6.85 -6.62 0.68
N PHE A 307 6.09 -6.56 -0.43
CA PHE A 307 4.73 -5.98 -0.45
C PHE A 307 3.77 -6.76 0.46
N LYS A 308 3.92 -8.10 0.53
CA LYS A 308 3.11 -8.97 1.39
C LYS A 308 3.39 -8.71 2.86
N VAL A 309 4.66 -8.54 3.23
CA VAL A 309 5.08 -8.19 4.60
C VAL A 309 4.56 -6.80 4.96
N ALA A 310 4.82 -5.81 4.11
CA ALA A 310 4.34 -4.44 4.26
C ALA A 310 2.82 -4.34 4.42
N SER A 311 2.07 -5.07 3.59
CA SER A 311 0.60 -5.09 3.68
C SER A 311 0.13 -5.65 5.02
N LYS A 312 0.72 -6.75 5.51
CA LYS A 312 0.36 -7.32 6.82
C LYS A 312 0.72 -6.38 7.97
N GLN A 313 1.86 -5.72 7.88
CA GLN A 313 2.30 -4.75 8.88
C GLN A 313 1.34 -3.57 8.95
N LEU A 314 0.97 -2.98 7.80
CA LEU A 314 0.14 -1.79 7.74
C LEU A 314 -1.38 -2.02 7.83
N GLN A 315 -1.86 -3.27 7.75
CA GLN A 315 -3.29 -3.62 7.89
C GLN A 315 -3.77 -3.69 9.35
N GLY A 316 -2.86 -3.67 10.33
CA GLY A 316 -3.20 -3.56 11.75
C GLY A 316 -4.04 -4.73 12.30
N GLU A 317 -3.39 -5.80 12.72
CA GLU A 317 -3.89 -6.60 13.85
C GLU A 317 -2.93 -6.36 15.02
N GLY A 318 -3.28 -5.42 15.90
CA GLY A 318 -2.63 -5.32 17.21
C GLY A 318 -2.99 -6.57 18.02
N ILE A 319 -2.23 -7.65 17.86
CA ILE A 319 -2.41 -8.86 18.67
C ILE A 319 -1.90 -8.55 20.06
N ALA A 320 -2.79 -8.50 21.05
CA ALA A 320 -2.39 -8.39 22.45
C ALA A 320 -1.32 -9.47 22.80
N GLY A 321 -0.12 -9.03 23.23
CA GLY A 321 0.99 -9.91 23.59
C GLY A 321 2.02 -10.21 22.49
N LYS A 322 1.90 -9.64 21.29
CA LYS A 322 2.97 -9.52 20.27
C LYS A 322 3.02 -8.07 19.77
N ARG A 323 4.17 -7.63 19.24
CA ARG A 323 4.50 -6.23 18.86
C ARG A 323 3.27 -5.37 18.54
N SER A 324 2.94 -4.42 19.41
CA SER A 324 1.74 -3.57 19.34
C SER A 324 1.85 -2.42 18.33
N THR A 325 2.95 -2.33 17.56
CA THR A 325 3.21 -1.22 16.64
C THR A 325 2.82 -1.48 15.17
N SER A 326 2.22 -2.63 14.83
CA SER A 326 1.84 -2.91 13.43
C SER A 326 0.74 -1.96 12.95
N GLY A 327 1.09 -1.09 11.99
CA GLY A 327 0.14 -0.22 11.29
C GLY A 327 0.04 1.20 11.82
N GLY A 328 1.01 1.62 12.65
CA GLY A 328 1.16 3.01 13.07
C GLY A 328 1.56 3.93 11.92
N PHE A 329 1.15 5.20 11.98
CA PHE A 329 1.52 6.21 10.98
C PHE A 329 3.04 6.45 10.92
N ASP A 330 3.75 6.14 11.99
CA ASP A 330 5.20 6.23 12.09
C ASP A 330 5.95 5.20 11.21
N GLU A 331 5.25 4.18 10.72
CA GLU A 331 5.81 3.15 9.83
C GLU A 331 5.66 3.50 8.35
N TYR A 332 4.75 4.43 7.98
CA TYR A 332 4.37 4.68 6.58
C TYR A 332 5.56 5.07 5.70
N PHE A 333 6.31 6.11 6.11
CA PHE A 333 7.49 6.56 5.35
C PHE A 333 8.52 5.44 5.18
N GLN A 334 8.83 4.71 6.26
CA GLN A 334 9.80 3.60 6.23
C GLN A 334 9.38 2.50 5.26
N VAL A 335 8.09 2.11 5.28
CA VAL A 335 7.57 1.06 4.42
C VAL A 335 7.59 1.51 2.96
N VAL A 336 7.11 2.71 2.65
CA VAL A 336 7.05 3.17 1.26
C VAL A 336 8.44 3.35 0.67
N GLU A 337 9.37 3.97 1.40
CA GLU A 337 10.78 4.11 1.00
C GLU A 337 11.43 2.75 0.76
N MET A 338 11.26 1.79 1.68
CA MET A 338 11.77 0.43 1.51
C MET A 338 11.25 -0.25 0.23
N LEU A 339 9.96 -0.06 -0.07
CA LEU A 339 9.35 -0.64 -1.27
C LEU A 339 9.80 0.06 -2.55
N LEU A 340 10.03 1.38 -2.52
CA LEU A 340 10.60 2.12 -3.65
C LEU A 340 12.03 1.65 -3.92
N ASP A 341 12.91 1.65 -2.91
CA ASP A 341 14.28 1.10 -2.97
C ASP A 341 14.28 -0.33 -3.56
N HIS A 342 13.37 -1.17 -3.08
CA HIS A 342 13.23 -2.55 -3.55
C HIS A 342 12.88 -2.64 -5.03
N LEU A 343 11.96 -1.81 -5.51
CA LEU A 343 11.60 -1.79 -6.93
C LEU A 343 12.73 -1.21 -7.78
N GLU A 344 13.46 -0.22 -7.30
CA GLU A 344 14.62 0.36 -7.98
C GLU A 344 15.75 -0.67 -8.17
N LEU A 345 16.06 -1.43 -7.11
CA LEU A 345 16.99 -2.57 -7.18
C LEU A 345 16.47 -3.65 -8.13
N ALA A 346 15.17 -3.96 -8.10
CA ALA A 346 14.58 -4.96 -8.98
C ALA A 346 14.69 -4.58 -10.47
N VAL A 347 14.59 -3.29 -10.81
CA VAL A 347 14.84 -2.79 -12.18
C VAL A 347 16.30 -3.04 -12.58
N GLN A 348 17.25 -2.92 -11.66
CA GLN A 348 18.67 -3.22 -11.89
C GLN A 348 18.96 -4.73 -11.94
N GLY A 349 17.96 -5.57 -11.65
CA GLY A 349 18.07 -7.03 -11.67
C GLY A 349 18.56 -7.62 -10.35
N VAL A 350 18.52 -6.84 -9.26
CA VAL A 350 18.91 -7.27 -7.91
C VAL A 350 17.68 -7.32 -7.03
N LEU A 351 17.49 -8.44 -6.32
CA LEU A 351 16.53 -8.56 -5.23
C LEU A 351 17.28 -8.84 -3.94
N ILE A 352 16.73 -8.35 -2.83
CA ILE A 352 17.18 -8.75 -1.49
C ILE A 352 16.20 -9.81 -1.00
N GLU A 353 16.67 -10.98 -0.63
CA GLU A 353 15.89 -12.04 0.01
C GLU A 353 16.39 -12.27 1.45
N GLU A 354 15.51 -12.63 2.38
CA GLU A 354 15.90 -13.01 3.74
C GLU A 354 15.91 -14.54 3.83
N ASN A 355 17.03 -15.12 4.24
CA ASN A 355 17.16 -16.56 4.43
C ASN A 355 16.57 -17.02 5.79
N ASP A 356 16.53 -18.34 6.03
CA ASP A 356 15.96 -18.91 7.26
C ASP A 356 16.68 -18.41 8.55
N ASP A 357 17.96 -18.03 8.42
CA ASP A 357 18.79 -17.48 9.51
C ASP A 357 18.63 -15.96 9.68
N HIS A 358 17.64 -15.34 9.01
CA HIS A 358 17.36 -13.89 9.04
C HIS A 358 18.50 -13.03 8.49
N VAL A 359 19.33 -13.60 7.61
CA VAL A 359 20.38 -12.89 6.89
C VAL A 359 19.84 -12.45 5.53
N MET A 360 20.11 -11.18 5.20
CA MET A 360 19.76 -10.59 3.93
C MET A 360 20.82 -10.95 2.88
N GLU A 361 20.38 -11.45 1.73
CA GLU A 361 21.23 -11.87 0.62
C GLU A 361 20.76 -11.24 -0.69
N GLU A 362 21.72 -10.92 -1.57
CA GLU A 362 21.42 -10.48 -2.93
C GLU A 362 21.14 -11.67 -3.84
N VAL A 363 20.04 -11.57 -4.60
CA VAL A 363 19.60 -12.56 -5.57
C VAL A 363 19.43 -11.88 -6.92
N HIS A 364 20.01 -12.46 -7.96
CA HIS A 364 19.90 -11.94 -9.31
C HIS A 364 18.59 -12.37 -9.98
N LEU A 365 17.82 -11.39 -10.43
CA LEU A 365 16.49 -11.58 -11.02
C LEU A 365 16.54 -12.00 -12.50
N PHE A 366 17.64 -11.64 -13.19
CA PHE A 366 17.73 -11.65 -14.65
C PHE A 366 18.52 -12.82 -15.24
N ASP A 367 19.13 -13.67 -14.42
CA ASP A 367 20.08 -14.70 -14.87
C ASP A 367 19.50 -15.66 -15.91
N ASP A 368 18.21 -15.99 -15.80
CA ASP A 368 17.51 -16.90 -16.71
C ASP A 368 16.65 -16.19 -17.78
N MET A 369 16.84 -14.89 -18.00
CA MET A 369 15.95 -14.09 -18.87
C MET A 369 16.65 -13.52 -20.11
N ASP A 370 16.00 -13.64 -21.27
CA ASP A 370 16.48 -12.96 -22.48
C ASP A 370 16.25 -11.44 -22.42
N ALA A 371 16.80 -10.70 -23.37
CA ALA A 371 16.68 -9.24 -23.39
C ALA A 371 15.21 -8.76 -23.45
N LYS A 372 14.35 -9.45 -24.20
CA LYS A 372 12.93 -9.07 -24.36
C LYS A 372 12.15 -9.27 -23.06
N THR A 373 12.38 -10.40 -22.40
CA THR A 373 11.76 -10.76 -21.12
C THR A 373 12.20 -9.80 -20.02
N ARG A 374 13.49 -9.44 -19.98
CA ARG A 374 14.01 -8.43 -19.03
C ARG A 374 13.37 -7.07 -19.24
N ARG A 375 13.23 -6.62 -20.50
CA ARG A 375 12.53 -5.37 -20.83
C ARG A 375 11.08 -5.39 -20.39
N LEU A 376 10.37 -6.49 -20.66
CA LEU A 376 8.98 -6.66 -20.23
C LEU A 376 8.88 -6.57 -18.70
N LEU A 377 9.68 -7.34 -17.96
CA LEU A 377 9.68 -7.33 -16.50
C LEU A 377 9.99 -5.94 -15.92
N LYS A 378 10.95 -5.20 -16.50
CA LYS A 378 11.24 -3.81 -16.10
C LYS A 378 10.00 -2.90 -16.19
N ILE A 379 9.12 -3.10 -17.18
CA ILE A 379 7.90 -2.30 -17.32
C ILE A 379 6.94 -2.56 -16.17
N TYR A 380 6.69 -3.83 -15.82
CA TYR A 380 5.84 -4.21 -14.68
C TYR A 380 6.35 -3.51 -13.40
N ILE A 381 7.66 -3.61 -13.14
CA ILE A 381 8.28 -2.99 -11.97
C ILE A 381 8.11 -1.47 -11.98
N LYS A 382 8.37 -0.80 -13.12
CA LYS A 382 8.24 0.67 -13.26
C LYS A 382 6.79 1.14 -13.07
N LEU A 383 5.79 0.39 -13.54
CA LEU A 383 4.38 0.72 -13.32
C LEU A 383 4.00 0.69 -11.85
N GLY A 384 4.44 -0.35 -11.13
CA GLY A 384 4.28 -0.43 -9.68
C GLY A 384 4.98 0.72 -8.93
N TRP A 385 6.22 1.03 -9.32
CA TRP A 385 7.00 2.12 -8.73
C TRP A 385 6.31 3.47 -8.95
N LYS A 386 5.88 3.77 -10.19
CA LYS A 386 5.18 5.03 -10.52
C LYS A 386 3.95 5.22 -9.64
N LYS A 387 3.13 4.17 -9.49
CA LYS A 387 1.92 4.24 -8.68
C LYS A 387 2.24 4.39 -7.19
N LEU A 388 3.22 3.63 -6.67
CA LEU A 388 3.64 3.76 -5.27
C LEU A 388 4.21 5.15 -4.97
N ASN A 389 5.07 5.69 -5.84
CA ASN A 389 5.66 7.01 -5.69
C ASN A 389 4.60 8.12 -5.75
N SER A 390 3.57 7.97 -6.58
CA SER A 390 2.44 8.92 -6.58
C SER A 390 1.73 9.01 -5.21
N TYR A 391 1.65 7.90 -4.46
CA TYR A 391 1.09 7.90 -3.11
C TYR A 391 2.07 8.41 -2.07
N TYR A 392 3.38 8.23 -2.26
CA TYR A 392 4.37 8.87 -1.43
C TYR A 392 4.19 10.40 -1.42
N GLY A 393 3.96 10.99 -2.59
CA GLY A 393 3.62 12.42 -2.73
C GLY A 393 2.28 12.84 -2.12
N LYS A 394 1.39 11.89 -1.79
CA LYS A 394 0.10 12.14 -1.12
C LYS A 394 0.18 11.99 0.41
N LEU A 395 1.35 11.66 0.98
CA LEU A 395 1.60 11.59 2.43
C LEU A 395 1.92 12.97 3.03
N ILE A 396 1.01 13.93 2.83
CA ILE A 396 1.24 15.36 3.14
C ILE A 396 0.76 15.80 4.52
N SER A 397 -0.08 15.00 5.18
CA SER A 397 -0.60 15.32 6.52
C SER A 397 0.52 15.39 7.54
N THR A 398 0.48 16.41 8.41
CA THR A 398 1.42 16.56 9.52
C THR A 398 1.35 15.37 10.48
N ALA A 399 0.22 14.64 10.55
CA ALA A 399 0.08 13.44 11.38
C ALA A 399 1.11 12.35 11.06
N TYR A 400 1.50 12.18 9.79
CA TYR A 400 2.51 11.19 9.41
C TYR A 400 3.86 11.52 10.03
N VAL A 401 4.27 12.79 9.94
CA VAL A 401 5.54 13.27 10.49
C VAL A 401 5.49 13.32 12.01
N ALA A 402 4.38 13.79 12.59
CA ALA A 402 4.15 13.80 14.02
C ALA A 402 4.33 12.40 14.63
N ALA A 403 3.75 11.37 14.01
CA ALA A 403 3.87 10.01 14.50
C ALA A 403 5.33 9.53 14.55
N VAL A 404 6.17 9.90 13.58
CA VAL A 404 7.61 9.56 13.58
C VAL A 404 8.38 10.40 14.59
N VAL A 405 8.12 11.71 14.65
CA VAL A 405 8.85 12.66 15.50
C VAL A 405 8.59 12.39 16.98
N PHE A 406 7.34 12.12 17.34
CA PHE A 406 6.96 11.74 18.70
C PHE A 406 7.21 10.26 19.01
N HIS A 407 7.75 9.47 18.08
CA HIS A 407 8.20 8.13 18.44
C HIS A 407 9.57 8.22 19.13
N PRO A 408 9.72 7.79 20.40
CA PRO A 408 10.92 8.01 21.21
C PRO A 408 12.17 7.34 20.64
N CYS A 409 12.04 6.22 19.92
CA CYS A 409 13.15 5.57 19.23
C CYS A 409 13.52 6.17 17.87
N LYS A 410 12.64 6.97 17.23
CA LYS A 410 12.82 7.45 15.85
C LYS A 410 13.24 8.93 15.82
N LYS A 411 12.35 9.80 16.29
CA LYS A 411 12.47 11.27 16.23
C LYS A 411 12.76 11.77 14.80
N TRP A 412 13.17 13.04 14.67
CA TRP A 412 13.59 13.63 13.39
C TRP A 412 14.71 12.86 12.69
N ARG A 413 15.60 12.21 13.46
CA ARG A 413 16.74 11.45 12.93
C ARG A 413 16.31 10.43 11.88
N THR A 414 15.20 9.73 12.07
CA THR A 414 14.74 8.72 11.12
C THR A 414 14.30 9.36 9.80
N LEU A 415 13.56 10.47 9.84
CA LEU A 415 13.14 11.19 8.64
C LEU A 415 14.34 11.78 7.90
N GLU A 416 15.29 12.39 8.63
CA GLU A 416 16.54 12.88 8.04
C GLU A 416 17.30 11.76 7.32
N GLN A 417 17.40 10.57 7.91
CA GLN A 417 18.07 9.43 7.30
C GLN A 417 17.37 8.92 6.03
N LEU A 418 16.04 8.95 5.99
CA LEU A 418 15.26 8.57 4.81
C LEU A 418 15.43 9.63 3.71
N TRP A 419 15.17 10.89 4.06
CA TRP A 419 15.16 12.01 3.12
C TRP A 419 16.54 12.44 2.62
N ASN A 420 17.63 12.07 3.30
CA ASN A 420 18.99 12.35 2.81
C ASN A 420 19.29 11.72 1.44
N GLN A 421 18.48 10.77 0.97
CA GLN A 421 18.63 10.12 -0.33
C GLN A 421 17.85 10.84 -1.44
N LEU A 422 16.94 11.74 -1.09
CA LEU A 422 16.13 12.53 -2.02
C LEU A 422 16.78 13.91 -2.29
N PRO A 423 16.38 14.61 -3.37
CA PRO A 423 16.93 15.92 -3.70
C PRO A 423 16.85 16.93 -2.54
N PHE A 424 18.01 17.44 -2.11
CA PHE A 424 18.17 18.25 -0.89
C PHE A 424 17.23 19.47 -0.80
N ARG A 425 16.90 20.09 -1.93
CA ARG A 425 16.01 21.27 -1.96
C ARG A 425 14.60 20.91 -1.51
N GLN A 426 14.06 19.80 -2.00
CA GLN A 426 12.70 19.34 -1.70
C GLN A 426 12.57 18.91 -0.24
N THR A 427 13.55 18.18 0.26
CA THR A 427 13.51 17.65 1.63
C THR A 427 13.73 18.72 2.70
N SER A 428 14.52 19.75 2.39
CA SER A 428 14.68 20.93 3.24
C SER A 428 13.39 21.74 3.36
N GLU A 429 12.65 21.91 2.25
CA GLU A 429 11.35 22.59 2.25
C GLU A 429 10.28 21.80 3.01
N TRP A 430 10.21 20.48 2.81
CA TRP A 430 9.33 19.60 3.57
C TRP A 430 9.60 19.68 5.07
N ARG A 431 10.86 19.52 5.47
CA ARG A 431 11.24 19.60 6.88
C ARG A 431 10.79 20.91 7.51
N LYS A 432 11.09 22.04 6.87
CA LYS A 432 10.72 23.36 7.38
C LYS A 432 9.20 23.48 7.53
N THR A 433 8.45 23.04 6.52
CA THR A 433 6.98 23.08 6.53
C THR A 433 6.41 22.24 7.69
N TYR A 434 6.94 21.03 7.90
CA TYR A 434 6.47 20.17 8.98
C TYR A 434 6.89 20.65 10.37
N GLU A 435 8.09 21.22 10.52
CA GLU A 435 8.51 21.86 11.77
C GLU A 435 7.55 23.02 12.13
N GLU A 436 7.26 23.91 11.18
CA GLU A 436 6.30 25.01 11.36
C GLU A 436 4.89 24.51 11.73
N ASN A 437 4.40 23.48 11.03
CA ASN A 437 3.08 22.90 11.30
C ASN A 437 3.00 22.24 12.69
N LEU A 438 4.04 21.50 13.09
CA LEU A 438 4.09 20.85 14.40
C LEU A 438 4.12 21.88 15.54
N THR A 439 4.93 22.93 15.39
CA THR A 439 4.98 24.03 16.36
C THR A 439 3.62 24.72 16.47
N ARG A 440 2.96 25.02 15.34
CA ARG A 440 1.62 25.61 15.33
C ARG A 440 0.60 24.74 16.06
N VAL A 441 0.57 23.43 15.78
CA VAL A 441 -0.35 22.49 16.44
C VAL A 441 -0.11 22.43 17.96
N TRP A 442 1.15 22.42 18.38
CA TRP A 442 1.52 22.46 19.78
C TRP A 442 1.03 23.73 20.48
N GLU A 443 1.33 24.90 19.91
CA GLU A 443 0.99 26.20 20.47
C GLU A 443 -0.53 26.41 20.58
N GLU A 444 -1.28 26.04 19.54
CA GLU A 444 -2.72 26.25 19.48
C GLU A 444 -3.52 25.28 20.35
N LYS A 445 -3.08 24.00 20.44
CA LYS A 445 -3.92 22.93 21.01
C LYS A 445 -3.42 22.34 22.33
N TYR A 446 -2.10 22.28 22.54
CA TYR A 446 -1.53 21.45 23.61
C TYR A 446 -0.79 22.25 24.69
N LYS A 447 -0.11 23.34 24.32
CA LYS A 447 0.76 24.12 25.22
C LYS A 447 0.10 24.60 26.52
N ASN A 448 -1.20 24.90 26.48
CA ASN A 448 -1.96 25.43 27.63
C ASN A 448 -2.98 24.43 28.19
N MET A 449 -2.91 23.16 27.81
CA MET A 449 -3.88 22.14 28.24
C MET A 449 -3.57 21.67 29.66
N ALA A 450 -4.50 21.86 30.61
CA ALA A 450 -4.27 21.50 32.01
C ALA A 450 -4.07 19.98 32.21
N HIS A 451 -3.00 19.59 32.90
CA HIS A 451 -2.65 18.19 33.16
C HIS A 451 -3.28 17.67 34.46
N GLU A 452 -4.01 16.55 34.40
CA GLU A 452 -4.33 15.73 35.58
C GLU A 452 -3.24 14.65 35.74
N VAL A 453 -2.47 14.72 36.83
CA VAL A 453 -1.32 13.83 37.09
C VAL A 453 -1.80 12.51 37.67
N ALA A 454 -1.48 11.39 37.01
CA ALA A 454 -1.54 10.05 37.58
C ALA A 454 -0.16 9.39 37.45
N CYS A 455 0.44 9.00 38.58
CA CYS A 455 1.81 8.49 38.67
C CYS A 455 1.80 6.99 38.97
N SER A 456 2.65 6.21 38.27
CA SER A 456 3.09 4.89 38.72
C SER A 456 4.51 4.56 38.25
N THR A 457 5.27 3.85 39.08
CA THR A 457 6.71 3.57 38.90
C THR A 457 6.98 2.18 38.32
N VAL A 458 7.79 2.08 37.26
CA VAL A 458 8.34 0.79 36.77
C VAL A 458 9.81 0.93 36.33
N SER A 459 10.60 -0.10 36.63
CA SER A 459 12.03 -0.24 36.32
C SER A 459 12.27 -0.74 34.90
N THR A 460 13.30 -0.19 34.25
CA THR A 460 13.81 -0.59 32.94
C THR A 460 14.61 -1.89 33.02
N THR A 461 14.27 -2.88 32.19
CA THR A 461 15.14 -4.02 31.87
C THR A 461 15.64 -3.88 30.45
N GLU A 462 16.96 -3.75 30.30
CA GLU A 462 17.66 -3.81 29.01
C GLU A 462 17.60 -5.24 28.46
N SER A 463 17.06 -5.38 27.25
CA SER A 463 17.30 -6.55 26.42
C SER A 463 17.51 -6.08 24.98
N ASN A 464 18.50 -6.63 24.29
CA ASN A 464 18.79 -6.29 22.89
C ASN A 464 17.60 -6.65 21.98
N SER A 465 16.99 -5.64 21.36
CA SER A 465 15.94 -5.81 20.36
C SER A 465 16.56 -6.15 19.01
N ALA A 466 16.24 -7.31 18.45
CA ALA A 466 16.51 -7.59 17.04
C ALA A 466 15.67 -6.64 16.16
N LEU A 467 16.31 -5.98 15.18
CA LEU A 467 15.64 -5.19 14.13
C LEU A 467 14.54 -6.02 13.47
N ASP A 468 13.45 -5.42 13.00
CA ASP A 468 12.42 -6.13 12.23
C ASP A 468 12.82 -6.35 10.75
N TYR A 469 11.99 -7.05 9.97
CA TYR A 469 12.26 -7.32 8.55
C TYR A 469 12.50 -6.04 7.72
N ILE A 470 11.65 -5.01 7.87
CA ILE A 470 11.75 -3.75 7.12
C ILE A 470 12.98 -2.96 7.56
N GLU A 471 13.23 -2.89 8.87
CA GLU A 471 14.42 -2.24 9.46
C GLU A 471 15.72 -2.93 8.99
N ARG A 472 15.78 -4.27 9.04
CA ARG A 472 16.91 -5.07 8.54
C ARG A 472 17.13 -4.82 7.04
N ARG A 473 16.05 -4.79 6.26
CA ARG A 473 16.12 -4.59 4.81
C ARG A 473 16.61 -3.19 4.44
N LEU A 474 16.09 -2.15 5.09
CA LEU A 474 16.55 -0.77 4.92
C LEU A 474 18.03 -0.63 5.30
N ALA A 475 18.45 -1.23 6.42
CA ALA A 475 19.85 -1.21 6.84
C ALA A 475 20.76 -1.91 5.82
N PHE A 476 20.32 -3.05 5.27
CA PHE A 476 21.07 -3.79 4.25
C PHE A 476 21.14 -3.01 2.93
N SER A 477 20.01 -2.55 2.39
CA SER A 477 19.95 -1.73 1.16
C SER A 477 20.92 -0.54 1.22
N ARG A 478 20.92 0.17 2.34
CA ARG A 478 21.83 1.32 2.57
C ARG A 478 23.30 0.94 2.60
N SER A 479 23.64 -0.28 3.02
CA SER A 479 25.01 -0.78 3.01
C SER A 479 25.53 -1.03 1.58
N LEU A 480 24.63 -1.34 0.64
CA LEU A 480 24.98 -1.55 -0.77
C LEU A 480 25.33 -0.22 -1.47
N VAL A 481 24.63 0.86 -1.12
CA VAL A 481 24.84 2.20 -1.71
C VAL A 481 26.11 2.90 -1.16
N ARG A 482 26.65 2.46 -0.01
CA ARG A 482 27.87 3.02 0.60
C ARG A 482 28.96 1.96 0.86
N PRO A 483 29.89 1.74 -0.07
CA PRO A 483 31.12 1.05 0.26
C PRO A 483 32.04 2.00 1.06
N GLY A 484 32.03 1.85 2.39
CA GLY A 484 33.06 2.41 3.26
C GLY A 484 32.96 3.91 3.55
N SER A 485 32.08 4.29 4.47
CA SER A 485 32.30 5.51 5.26
C SER A 485 32.15 5.15 6.74
N GLN A 486 33.28 4.94 7.42
CA GLN A 486 33.32 5.03 8.87
C GLN A 486 32.62 6.31 9.30
N GLU A 487 31.68 6.21 10.23
CA GLU A 487 31.04 7.35 10.89
C GLU A 487 32.13 8.32 11.39
N ARG A 488 32.35 9.42 10.66
CA ARG A 488 33.01 10.57 11.23
C ARG A 488 32.02 11.20 12.21
N GLN A 489 32.14 10.83 13.48
CA GLN A 489 31.59 11.61 14.57
C GLN A 489 32.21 13.01 14.52
N SER A 490 31.47 13.94 13.91
CA SER A 490 31.78 15.36 13.93
C SER A 490 31.61 15.87 15.37
N LYS A 491 32.71 15.97 16.13
CA LYS A 491 32.74 16.73 17.38
C LYS A 491 32.47 18.21 17.07
N ARG A 492 31.20 18.63 17.10
CA ARG A 492 30.85 20.04 17.22
C ARG A 492 31.08 20.46 18.68
N GLN A 493 32.06 21.34 18.89
CA GLN A 493 32.24 22.06 20.15
C GLN A 493 30.97 22.86 20.45
N ARG A 494 30.33 22.61 21.60
CA ARG A 494 29.28 23.46 22.16
C ARG A 494 29.90 24.82 22.49
N GLN A 495 29.49 25.85 21.76
CA GLN A 495 29.56 27.23 22.25
C GLN A 495 28.28 27.49 23.04
N SER A 496 28.43 27.93 24.29
CA SER A 496 27.33 28.29 25.17
C SER A 496 26.64 29.56 24.66
N ALA A 497 25.55 29.39 23.92
CA ALA A 497 24.56 30.44 23.73
C ALA A 497 23.50 30.29 24.83
N THR A 498 23.09 31.42 25.41
CA THR A 498 22.02 31.52 26.40
C THR A 498 20.77 30.81 25.87
N LEU A 499 20.34 29.75 26.56
CA LEU A 499 19.20 28.93 26.11
C LEU A 499 17.92 29.79 26.20
N PRO A 500 17.10 29.85 25.13
CA PRO A 500 15.74 30.36 25.26
C PRO A 500 14.99 29.47 26.27
N VAL A 501 13.93 30.01 26.88
CA VAL A 501 13.04 29.22 27.75
C VAL A 501 12.50 28.05 26.91
N GLN A 502 13.01 26.85 27.17
CA GLN A 502 12.58 25.64 26.48
C GLN A 502 11.21 25.26 27.02
N ASP A 503 10.21 25.14 26.16
CA ASP A 503 8.93 24.55 26.53
C ASP A 503 8.98 23.01 26.42
N GLU A 504 7.92 22.31 26.84
CA GLU A 504 7.88 20.84 26.90
C GLU A 504 8.18 20.19 25.54
N LEU A 505 7.75 20.82 24.44
CA LEU A 505 8.04 20.34 23.09
C LEU A 505 9.53 20.49 22.78
N ASP A 506 10.12 21.66 23.04
CA ASP A 506 11.55 21.89 22.82
C ASP A 506 12.43 20.92 23.64
N GLN A 507 12.03 20.65 24.89
CA GLN A 507 12.71 19.68 25.75
C GLN A 507 12.66 18.29 25.11
N TYR A 508 11.48 17.78 24.77
CA TYR A 508 11.31 16.46 24.17
C TYR A 508 12.09 16.31 22.85
N LEU A 509 12.05 17.33 21.98
CA LEU A 509 12.77 17.31 20.70
C LEU A 509 14.29 17.32 20.88
N SER A 510 14.80 17.92 21.97
CA SER A 510 16.23 17.98 22.27
C SER A 510 16.81 16.67 22.83
N GLU A 511 15.97 15.83 23.43
CA GLU A 511 16.38 14.55 24.00
C GLU A 511 16.83 13.58 22.89
N PRO A 512 17.86 12.74 23.13
CA PRO A 512 18.28 11.73 22.16
C PRO A 512 17.20 10.65 21.96
N PRO A 513 17.19 9.96 20.81
CA PRO A 513 16.35 8.78 20.63
C PRO A 513 16.72 7.70 21.66
N VAL A 514 15.70 7.06 22.24
CA VAL A 514 15.88 5.98 23.23
C VAL A 514 15.39 4.69 22.60
N ASP A 515 16.26 3.69 22.43
CA ASP A 515 15.81 2.36 22.00
C ASP A 515 15.07 1.71 23.17
N ASN A 516 13.75 1.59 23.04
CA ASN A 516 12.90 1.17 24.14
C ASN A 516 11.87 0.14 23.68
N ILE A 517 12.13 -1.13 24.04
CA ILE A 517 11.23 -2.24 23.76
C ILE A 517 9.86 -2.02 24.40
N ALA A 518 9.78 -1.39 25.58
CA ALA A 518 8.51 -1.13 26.23
C ALA A 518 7.59 -0.26 25.35
N TYR A 519 8.16 0.72 24.64
CA TYR A 519 7.40 1.48 23.64
C TYR A 519 6.93 0.61 22.48
N LYS A 520 7.80 -0.26 21.94
CA LYS A 520 7.43 -1.18 20.84
C LYS A 520 6.38 -2.24 21.26
N VAL A 521 6.29 -2.55 22.55
CA VAL A 521 5.35 -3.53 23.11
C VAL A 521 4.02 -2.89 23.45
N ASP A 522 4.01 -1.70 24.03
CA ASP A 522 2.80 -0.95 24.38
C ASP A 522 3.08 0.57 24.35
N PRO A 523 2.91 1.23 23.19
CA PRO A 523 3.16 2.66 23.05
C PRO A 523 2.31 3.52 24.01
N ILE A 524 1.07 3.09 24.26
CA ILE A 524 0.12 3.85 25.06
C ILE A 524 0.48 3.76 26.54
N ALA A 525 0.78 2.56 27.05
CA ALA A 525 1.27 2.40 28.41
C ALA A 525 2.61 3.11 28.62
N TRP A 526 3.50 3.11 27.61
CA TRP A 526 4.76 3.85 27.70
C TRP A 526 4.53 5.35 27.90
N TRP A 527 3.63 5.95 27.13
CA TRP A 527 3.29 7.37 27.30
C TRP A 527 2.58 7.67 28.62
N ARG A 528 1.76 6.75 29.13
CA ARG A 528 1.13 6.83 30.45
C ARG A 528 2.16 6.80 31.59
N ASP A 529 3.07 5.84 31.55
CA ASP A 529 3.92 5.48 32.71
C ASP A 529 5.30 6.15 32.68
N VAL A 530 5.94 6.23 31.51
CA VAL A 530 7.33 6.70 31.36
C VAL A 530 7.36 8.14 30.85
N GLY A 531 6.47 8.51 29.93
CA GLY A 531 6.33 9.89 29.45
C GLY A 531 5.92 10.88 30.55
N ALA A 532 5.43 10.40 31.70
CA ALA A 532 5.15 11.21 32.88
C ALA A 532 6.39 11.45 33.77
N GLN A 533 7.38 10.55 33.78
CA GLN A 533 8.55 10.62 34.67
C GLN A 533 9.69 11.50 34.14
N LEU A 534 9.90 11.56 32.82
CA LEU A 534 10.84 12.52 32.19
C LEU A 534 10.50 13.99 32.51
N ARG A 535 9.29 14.26 33.03
CA ARG A 535 8.83 15.59 33.44
C ARG A 535 9.31 16.02 34.84
N GLU A 536 9.58 15.08 35.76
CA GLU A 536 10.00 15.44 37.13
C GLU A 536 11.51 15.71 37.24
N ASP A 537 12.34 15.04 36.43
CA ASP A 537 13.80 15.23 36.46
C ASP A 537 14.26 16.56 35.82
N GLY A 538 13.38 17.26 35.09
CA GLY A 538 13.64 18.58 34.49
C GLY A 538 13.36 19.77 35.42
N ASP A 539 12.52 19.59 36.44
CA ASP A 539 12.13 20.65 37.39
C ASP A 539 13.01 20.70 38.65
N THR A 540 14.07 19.87 38.71
CA THR A 540 15.03 19.84 39.82
C THR A 540 16.48 20.19 39.44
N ALA A 541 16.69 20.96 38.36
CA ALA A 541 18.01 21.52 37.99
C ALA A 541 18.08 23.05 38.10
#